data_AF-A0A931WPE6-F1
#
_entry.id   AF-A0A931WPE6-F1
#
_cell.length_a   1.000
_cell.length_b   1.000
_cell.length_c   1.000
_cell.angle_alpha   90.00
_cell.angle_beta   90.00
_cell.angle_gamma   90.00
#
_symmetry.space_group_name_H-M   'P 1'
#
loop_
_entity.id
_entity.type
_entity.pdbx_description
1 polymer ?
#
loop_
_entity_poly.entity_id
_entity_poly.type
_entity_poly.pdbx_seq_one_letter_code
_entity_poly.pdbx_strand_id
1 'polypeptide(L)'
;MKNVEVEISSFVSPAEWDRLRIFFRRRARFVGSHRDATTYFEKNGRLRIRVEPDAAYLVFKSGFMHSPHREEIEISFSKKNAGQLERVLDKMGFPVLIRWF
;
A
#
# COMPACT_ATOMS: atom_id res chain seq x y z
N MET A 1 -0.62 -7.08 -22.57
CA MET A 1 0.57 -6.69 -21.78
C MET A 1 0.22 -6.85 -20.31
N LYS A 2 1.08 -7.49 -19.50
CA LYS A 2 0.93 -7.43 -18.03
C LYS A 2 1.28 -6.02 -17.59
N ASN A 3 0.42 -5.38 -16.80
CA ASN A 3 0.73 -4.10 -16.17
C ASN A 3 1.79 -4.38 -15.10
N VAL A 4 3.03 -3.93 -15.31
CA VAL A 4 4.11 -4.06 -14.35
C VAL A 4 4.32 -2.69 -13.70
N GLU A 5 4.03 -2.60 -12.41
CA GLU A 5 4.38 -1.43 -11.61
C GLU A 5 5.90 -1.42 -11.34
N VAL A 6 6.53 -0.27 -11.50
CA VAL A 6 7.94 -0.04 -11.15
C VAL A 6 7.99 1.11 -10.15
N GLU A 7 8.44 0.81 -8.93
CA GLU A 7 8.51 1.77 -7.82
C GLU A 7 9.92 1.82 -7.23
N ILE A 8 10.34 3.00 -6.79
CA ILE A 8 11.54 3.19 -5.96
C ILE A 8 11.10 3.86 -4.66
N SER A 9 11.34 3.20 -3.53
CA SER A 9 11.07 3.71 -2.19
C SER A 9 12.38 3.87 -1.41
N SER A 10 12.55 5.00 -0.73
CA SER A 10 13.71 5.28 0.13
C SER A 10 13.28 6.07 1.35
N PHE A 11 14.02 5.91 2.45
CA PHE A 11 13.94 6.87 3.54
C PHE A 11 14.46 8.22 3.05
N VAL A 12 13.80 9.29 3.48
CA VAL A 12 14.19 10.68 3.19
C VAL A 12 14.25 11.47 4.48
N SER A 13 15.33 12.21 4.66
CA SER A 13 15.43 13.22 5.71
C SER A 13 14.50 14.41 5.43
N PRO A 14 14.19 15.24 6.44
CA PRO A 14 13.40 16.46 6.22
C PRO A 14 13.98 17.40 5.15
N ALA A 15 15.32 17.51 5.09
CA ALA A 15 15.99 18.31 4.08
C ALA A 15 15.84 17.71 2.66
N GLU A 16 15.90 16.39 2.53
CA GLU A 16 15.66 15.70 1.25
C GLU A 16 14.21 15.82 0.80
N TRP A 17 13.27 15.72 1.73
CA TRP A 17 11.86 15.93 1.48
C TRP A 17 11.60 17.31 0.85
N ASP A 18 12.16 18.38 1.43
CA ASP A 18 11.99 19.72 0.88
C ASP A 18 12.62 19.87 -0.51
N ARG A 19 13.80 19.28 -0.73
CA ARG A 19 14.44 19.25 -2.06
C ARG A 19 13.55 18.56 -3.10
N LEU A 20 13.02 17.37 -2.78
CA LEU A 20 12.12 16.62 -3.66
C LEU A 20 10.84 17.39 -3.94
N ARG A 21 10.25 18.02 -2.92
CA ARG A 21 9.03 18.83 -3.07
C ARG A 21 9.24 20.01 -4.03
N ILE A 22 10.36 20.72 -3.92
CA ILE A 22 10.69 21.82 -4.84
C ILE A 22 10.93 21.29 -6.27
N PHE A 23 11.66 20.18 -6.40
CA PHE A 23 11.93 19.55 -7.69
C PHE A 23 10.63 19.16 -8.42
N PHE A 24 9.73 18.43 -7.76
CA PHE A 24 8.47 18.00 -8.35
C PHE A 24 7.52 19.16 -8.61
N ARG A 25 7.45 20.19 -7.76
CA ARG A 25 6.65 21.40 -8.03
C ARG A 25 7.03 22.11 -9.34
N ARG A 26 8.30 21.99 -9.76
CA ARG A 26 8.80 22.60 -11.01
C ARG A 26 8.64 21.70 -12.24
N ARG A 27 8.45 20.38 -12.05
CA ARG A 27 8.56 19.38 -13.13
C ARG A 27 7.38 18.42 -13.26
N ALA A 28 6.47 18.40 -12.31
CA ALA A 28 5.33 17.49 -12.27
C ALA A 28 4.04 18.26 -11.97
N ARG A 29 2.91 17.65 -12.35
CA ARG A 29 1.58 18.14 -11.99
C ARG A 29 1.14 17.46 -10.70
N PHE A 30 0.71 18.24 -9.73
CA PHE A 30 0.06 17.69 -8.54
C PHE A 30 -1.26 17.02 -8.95
N VAL A 31 -1.39 15.73 -8.66
CA VAL A 31 -2.60 14.95 -8.97
C VAL A 31 -3.57 14.94 -7.78
N GLY A 32 -3.03 14.89 -6.55
CA GLY A 32 -3.83 14.85 -5.33
C GLY A 32 -3.02 14.41 -4.13
N SER A 33 -3.69 14.37 -2.98
CA SER A 33 -3.19 13.79 -1.73
C SER A 33 -4.31 13.00 -1.07
N HIS A 34 -4.02 11.79 -0.62
CA HIS A 34 -4.95 10.95 0.12
C HIS A 34 -4.33 10.51 1.44
N ARG A 35 -5.20 10.08 2.36
CA ARG A 35 -4.80 9.41 3.60
C ARG A 35 -5.23 7.97 3.47
N ASP A 36 -4.26 7.08 3.63
CA ASP A 36 -4.47 5.65 3.49
C ASP A 36 -4.21 4.99 4.83
N ALA A 37 -5.08 4.05 5.18
CA ALA A 37 -4.84 3.14 6.28
C ALA A 37 -4.51 1.75 5.72
N THR A 38 -3.43 1.14 6.19
CA THR A 38 -3.04 -0.21 5.77
C THR A 38 -2.93 -1.16 6.95
N THR A 39 -3.72 -2.23 6.92
CA THR A 39 -3.62 -3.34 7.87
C THR A 39 -2.85 -4.49 7.23
N TYR A 40 -1.75 -4.92 7.86
CA TYR A 40 -0.92 -6.03 7.41
C TYR A 40 -1.22 -7.31 8.21
N PHE A 41 -1.27 -8.44 7.51
CA PHE A 41 -1.62 -9.75 8.08
C PHE A 41 -0.52 -10.80 7.93
N GLU A 42 0.53 -10.52 7.13
CA GLU A 42 1.68 -11.42 6.95
C GLU A 42 3.00 -10.69 7.14
N LYS A 43 4.01 -11.41 7.66
CA LYS A 43 5.39 -10.93 7.71
C LYS A 43 5.86 -10.58 6.29
N ASN A 44 6.73 -9.58 6.18
CA ASN A 44 7.17 -8.98 4.89
C ASN A 44 6.06 -8.24 4.12
N GLY A 45 4.90 -8.00 4.76
CA GLY A 45 3.85 -7.14 4.23
C GLY A 45 3.20 -7.66 2.94
N ARG A 46 3.21 -8.97 2.74
CA ARG A 46 2.70 -9.61 1.52
C ARG A 46 1.19 -9.54 1.44
N LEU A 47 0.48 -9.88 2.52
CA LEU A 47 -0.97 -9.77 2.62
C LEU A 47 -1.37 -8.52 3.41
N ARG A 48 -2.18 -7.66 2.80
CA ARG A 48 -2.66 -6.42 3.43
C ARG A 48 -4.04 -6.01 2.94
N ILE A 49 -4.75 -5.29 3.79
CA ILE A 49 -5.92 -4.49 3.41
C ILE A 49 -5.49 -3.03 3.38
N ARG A 50 -5.66 -2.37 2.24
CA ARG A 50 -5.47 -0.91 2.09
C ARG A 50 -6.84 -0.24 2.01
N VAL A 51 -7.08 0.76 2.83
CA VAL A 51 -8.29 1.59 2.82
C VAL A 51 -7.89 3.00 2.47
N GLU A 52 -8.41 3.47 1.35
CA GLU A 52 -8.26 4.82 0.82
C GLU A 52 -9.56 5.61 1.07
N PRO A 53 -9.60 6.93 0.83
CA PRO A 53 -10.83 7.72 1.04
C PRO A 53 -12.05 7.15 0.30
N ASP A 54 -11.86 6.68 -0.92
CA ASP A 54 -12.94 6.27 -1.83
C ASP A 54 -12.98 4.77 -2.14
N ALA A 55 -11.96 4.00 -1.72
CA ALA A 55 -11.81 2.61 -2.09
C ALA A 55 -11.18 1.77 -0.98
N ALA A 56 -11.30 0.45 -1.08
CA ALA A 56 -10.55 -0.48 -0.27
C ALA A 56 -10.09 -1.66 -1.12
N TYR A 57 -8.93 -2.22 -0.77
CA TYR A 57 -8.26 -3.24 -1.56
C TYR A 57 -7.72 -4.34 -0.67
N LEU A 58 -7.88 -5.58 -1.10
CA LEU A 58 -7.15 -6.73 -0.58
C LEU A 58 -5.97 -6.94 -1.51
N VAL A 59 -4.76 -6.82 -0.97
CA VAL A 59 -3.53 -6.85 -1.75
C VAL A 59 -2.68 -8.01 -1.28
N PHE A 60 -2.25 -8.84 -2.23
CA PHE A 60 -1.21 -9.83 -2.06
C PHE A 60 -0.03 -9.52 -2.99
N LYS A 61 1.14 -9.19 -2.43
CA LYS A 61 2.38 -9.04 -3.21
C LYS A 61 3.36 -10.18 -2.90
N SER A 62 3.71 -10.99 -3.90
CA SER A 62 4.70 -12.07 -3.73
C SER A 62 6.13 -11.52 -3.66
N GLY A 63 7.11 -12.35 -3.27
CA GLY A 63 8.53 -11.96 -3.21
C GLY A 63 8.94 -11.18 -1.94
N PHE A 64 10.10 -10.49 -2.01
CA PHE A 64 10.64 -9.65 -0.93
C PHE A 64 10.25 -8.19 -1.13
N MET A 65 10.12 -7.44 -0.03
CA MET A 65 9.62 -6.06 -0.06
C MET A 65 10.43 -5.12 -0.96
N HIS A 66 11.76 -5.31 -1.03
CA HIS A 66 12.68 -4.49 -1.83
C HIS A 66 13.07 -5.11 -3.18
N SER A 67 12.33 -6.13 -3.63
CA SER A 67 12.52 -6.66 -4.97
C SER A 67 12.03 -5.64 -6.01
N PRO A 68 12.79 -5.40 -7.10
CA PRO A 68 12.44 -4.41 -8.12
C PRO A 68 11.20 -4.78 -8.96
N HIS A 69 10.78 -6.04 -8.90
CA HIS A 69 9.56 -6.56 -9.50
C HIS A 69 8.92 -7.54 -8.53
N ARG A 70 7.60 -7.45 -8.39
CA ARG A 70 6.80 -8.34 -7.54
C ARG A 70 5.51 -8.65 -8.26
N GLU A 71 5.07 -9.90 -8.20
CA GLU A 71 3.73 -10.24 -8.66
C GLU A 71 2.72 -9.73 -7.64
N GLU A 72 1.66 -9.12 -8.14
CA GLU A 72 0.62 -8.48 -7.33
C GLU A 72 -0.74 -8.98 -7.74
N ILE A 73 -1.53 -9.35 -6.73
CA ILE A 73 -2.96 -9.60 -6.83
C ILE A 73 -3.64 -8.53 -5.99
N GLU A 74 -4.41 -7.67 -6.64
CA GLU A 74 -5.20 -6.63 -5.99
C GLU A 74 -6.68 -6.83 -6.31
N ILE A 75 -7.52 -6.87 -5.27
CA ILE A 75 -8.97 -6.99 -5.39
C ILE A 75 -9.61 -5.79 -4.71
N SER A 76 -10.30 -4.95 -5.48
CA SER A 76 -11.10 -3.85 -4.96
C SER A 76 -12.37 -4.36 -4.28
N PHE A 77 -12.74 -3.78 -3.14
CA PHE A 77 -13.98 -4.09 -2.45
C PHE A 77 -14.54 -2.85 -1.71
N SER A 78 -15.77 -2.96 -1.20
CA SER A 78 -16.39 -1.87 -0.44
C SER A 78 -15.70 -1.65 0.91
N LYS A 79 -15.27 -0.42 1.21
CA LYS A 79 -14.65 -0.08 2.51
C LYS A 79 -15.49 -0.44 3.74
N LYS A 80 -16.82 -0.50 3.59
CA LYS A 80 -17.74 -0.95 4.67
C LYS A 80 -17.49 -2.40 5.10
N ASN A 81 -16.91 -3.20 4.21
CA ASN A 81 -16.61 -4.61 4.45
C ASN A 81 -15.19 -4.84 4.98
N ALA A 82 -14.36 -3.79 5.14
CA ALA A 82 -12.97 -3.95 5.58
C ALA A 82 -12.88 -4.71 6.90
N GLY A 83 -13.64 -4.30 7.92
CA GLY A 83 -13.67 -4.99 9.22
C GLY A 83 -14.20 -6.42 9.16
N GLN A 84 -15.13 -6.73 8.25
CA GLN A 84 -15.58 -8.11 8.03
C GLN A 84 -14.48 -8.95 7.39
N LEU A 85 -13.76 -8.40 6.43
CA LEU A 85 -12.65 -9.08 5.77
C LEU A 85 -11.47 -9.30 6.72
N GLU A 86 -11.15 -8.33 7.60
CA GLU A 86 -10.14 -8.54 8.66
C GLU A 86 -10.52 -9.76 9.52
N ARG A 87 -11.81 -9.88 9.90
CA ARG A 87 -12.31 -11.02 10.68
C ARG A 87 -12.24 -12.34 9.91
N VAL A 88 -12.52 -12.33 8.60
CA VAL A 88 -12.38 -13.54 7.77
C VAL A 88 -10.93 -13.98 7.73
N LEU A 89 -9.99 -13.05 7.48
CA LEU A 89 -8.56 -13.34 7.45
C LEU A 89 -8.05 -13.88 8.78
N ASP A 90 -8.46 -13.28 9.90
CA ASP A 90 -8.13 -13.76 11.25
C ASP A 90 -8.59 -15.22 11.45
N LYS A 91 -9.82 -15.55 11.04
CA LYS A 91 -10.34 -16.93 11.09
C LYS A 91 -9.63 -17.90 10.16
N MET A 92 -9.03 -17.41 9.08
CA MET A 92 -8.21 -18.21 8.16
C MET A 92 -6.76 -18.37 8.65
N GLY A 93 -6.42 -17.85 9.84
CA GLY A 93 -5.07 -17.96 10.41
C GLY A 93 -4.13 -16.81 10.03
N PHE A 94 -4.67 -15.70 9.52
CA PHE A 94 -3.94 -14.48 9.22
C PHE A 94 -4.34 -13.37 10.20
N PRO A 95 -3.82 -13.37 11.44
CA PRO A 95 -4.14 -12.31 12.39
C PRO A 95 -3.53 -10.98 11.96
N VAL A 96 -4.10 -9.88 12.44
CA VAL A 96 -3.53 -8.54 12.23
C VAL A 96 -2.15 -8.47 12.89
N LEU A 97 -1.12 -8.15 12.10
CA LEU A 97 0.24 -7.96 12.58
C LEU A 97 0.53 -6.49 12.87
N ILE A 98 0.19 -5.61 11.93
CA ILE A 98 0.53 -4.18 12.00
C ILE A 98 -0.58 -3.34 11.37
N ARG A 99 -0.87 -2.18 11.95
CA ARG A 99 -1.71 -1.14 11.34
C ARG A 99 -0.87 0.13 11.13
N TRP A 100 -0.95 0.67 9.91
CA TRP A 100 -0.36 1.95 9.52
C TRP A 100 -1.49 2.92 9.16
N PHE A 101 -1.41 4.17 9.62
CA PHE A 101 -2.40 5.24 9.45
C PHE A 101 -1.76 6.52 8.91
#